data_AF-A0A944ZRA3-F1
#
_entry.id   AF-A0A944ZRA3-F1
#
_cell.length_a   1.000
_cell.length_b   1.000
_cell.length_c   1.000
_cell.angle_alpha   90.00
_cell.angle_beta   90.00
_cell.angle_gamma   90.00
#
_symmetry.space_group_name_H-M   'P 1'
#
loop_
_entity.id
_entity.type
_entity.pdbx_description
1 polymer ?
#
loop_
_entity_poly.entity_id
_entity_poly.type
_entity_poly.pdbx_seq_one_letter_code
_entity_poly.pdbx_strand_id
1 'polypeptide(L)'
;MKGLETLIRVNSWTLDEKRRQLADLEDLRAGFYREIAHFEEQLILNQAAAATSPEIAQTYGHYAVTVIERRRVLRQSIEEAQEAVNAATDEVHHAYQEVKKYETALERAKERQRKEEDRVAQIELDEMGLNMFRRNNPQN
;
A
#
# COMPACT_ATOMS: atom_id res chain seq x y z
N MET A 1 25.90 -3.26 8.67
CA MET A 1 24.66 -2.46 8.65
C MET A 1 24.22 -2.07 7.23
N LYS A 2 25.11 -1.58 6.36
CA LYS A 2 24.79 -1.13 4.98
C LYS A 2 23.98 -2.13 4.11
N GLY A 3 24.20 -3.43 4.29
CA GLY A 3 23.43 -4.46 3.57
C GLY A 3 21.94 -4.48 3.94
N LEU A 4 21.61 -4.41 5.22
CA LEU A 4 20.21 -4.37 5.70
C LEU A 4 19.51 -3.07 5.26
N GLU A 5 20.20 -1.94 5.34
CA GLU A 5 19.68 -0.65 4.86
C GLU A 5 19.38 -0.68 3.36
N THR A 6 20.23 -1.35 2.57
CA THR A 6 19.99 -1.54 1.13
C THR A 6 18.78 -2.42 0.87
N LEU A 7 18.61 -3.52 1.63
CA LEU A 7 17.44 -4.40 1.51
C LEU A 7 16.15 -3.66 1.90
N ILE A 8 16.15 -2.88 2.99
CA ILE A 8 15.00 -2.05 3.39
C ILE A 8 14.63 -1.10 2.24
N ARG A 9 15.62 -0.43 1.65
CA ARG A 9 15.37 0.47 0.52
C ARG A 9 14.74 -0.28 -0.65
N VAL A 10 15.34 -1.37 -1.13
CA VAL A 10 14.77 -2.12 -2.27
C VAL A 10 13.33 -2.59 -1.98
N ASN A 11 13.07 -3.14 -0.80
CA ASN A 11 11.72 -3.60 -0.44
C ASN A 11 10.72 -2.44 -0.29
N SER A 12 11.16 -1.25 0.16
CA SER A 12 10.29 -0.07 0.24
C SER A 12 9.84 0.38 -1.15
N TRP A 13 10.73 0.34 -2.13
CA TRP A 13 10.38 0.64 -3.52
C TRP A 13 9.38 -0.36 -4.09
N THR A 14 9.57 -1.65 -3.79
CA THR A 14 8.59 -2.69 -4.13
C THR A 14 7.24 -2.43 -3.48
N LEU A 15 7.20 -2.05 -2.19
CA LEU A 15 5.96 -1.70 -1.49
C LEU A 15 5.26 -0.51 -2.15
N ASP A 16 6.00 0.53 -2.52
CA ASP A 16 5.43 1.71 -3.18
C ASP A 16 4.87 1.37 -4.56
N GLU A 17 5.55 0.51 -5.32
CA GLU A 17 5.04 -0.01 -6.60
C GLU A 17 3.75 -0.80 -6.41
N LYS A 18 3.67 -1.69 -5.41
CA LYS A 18 2.44 -2.44 -5.10
C LYS A 18 1.29 -1.54 -4.66
N ARG A 19 1.57 -0.49 -3.89
CA ARG A 19 0.56 0.51 -3.52
C ARG A 19 0.03 1.27 -4.72
N ARG A 20 0.90 1.60 -5.68
CA ARG A 20 0.47 2.25 -6.93
C ARG A 20 -0.43 1.32 -7.74
N GLN A 21 -0.04 0.05 -7.90
CA GLN A 21 -0.87 -0.95 -8.59
C GLN A 21 -2.25 -1.11 -7.94
N LEU A 22 -2.30 -1.14 -6.60
CA LEU A 22 -3.57 -1.15 -5.86
C LEU A 22 -4.42 0.10 -6.16
N ALA A 23 -3.82 1.30 -6.09
CA ALA A 23 -4.52 2.55 -6.37
C ALA A 23 -5.08 2.59 -7.81
N ASP A 24 -4.32 2.14 -8.80
CA ASP A 24 -4.76 2.09 -10.20
C ASP A 24 -5.98 1.16 -10.37
N LEU A 25 -6.00 0.02 -9.66
CA LEU A 25 -7.14 -0.91 -9.68
C LEU A 25 -8.37 -0.33 -8.97
N GLU A 26 -8.18 0.36 -7.86
CA GLU A 26 -9.27 1.05 -7.16
C GLU A 26 -9.87 2.16 -8.02
N ASP A 27 -9.04 2.93 -8.73
CA ASP A 27 -9.46 3.97 -9.66
C ASP A 27 -10.23 3.40 -10.85
N LEU A 28 -9.77 2.27 -11.40
CA LEU A 28 -10.46 1.53 -12.46
C LEU A 28 -11.86 1.09 -11.99
N ARG A 29 -11.95 0.46 -10.81
CA ARG A 29 -13.22 0.03 -10.22
C ARG A 29 -14.15 1.22 -9.98
N ALA A 30 -13.63 2.32 -9.44
CA ALA A 30 -14.39 3.56 -9.25
C ALA A 30 -14.87 4.16 -10.59
N GLY A 31 -14.09 4.00 -11.66
CA GLY A 31 -14.47 4.35 -13.03
C GLY A 31 -15.74 3.64 -13.48
N PHE A 32 -15.82 2.33 -13.29
CA PHE A 32 -17.01 1.55 -13.64
C PHE A 32 -18.26 1.98 -12.87
N TYR A 33 -18.14 2.29 -11.57
CA TYR A 33 -19.25 2.83 -10.79
C TYR A 33 -19.74 4.18 -11.33
N ARG A 34 -18.83 5.08 -11.69
CA ARG A 34 -19.18 6.38 -12.30
C ARG A 34 -19.89 6.19 -13.63
N GLU A 35 -19.44 5.23 -14.45
CA GLU A 35 -20.07 4.95 -15.74
C GLU A 35 -21.48 4.38 -15.59
N ILE A 36 -21.71 3.48 -14.62
CA ILE A 36 -23.06 2.98 -14.30
C ILE A 36 -23.97 4.14 -13.86
N ALA A 37 -23.50 5.01 -12.97
CA ALA A 37 -24.27 6.16 -12.50
C ALA A 37 -24.63 7.12 -13.65
N HIS A 38 -23.68 7.35 -14.56
CA HIS A 38 -23.93 8.15 -15.77
C HIS A 38 -25.02 7.53 -16.66
N PHE A 39 -24.97 6.21 -16.89
CA PHE A 39 -26.01 5.54 -17.66
C PHE A 39 -27.39 5.59 -16.98
N GLU A 40 -27.45 5.53 -15.65
CA GLU A 40 -28.71 5.66 -14.90
C GLU A 40 -29.32 7.07 -15.04
N GLU A 41 -28.49 8.11 -14.94
CA GLU A 41 -28.92 9.49 -15.19
C GLU A 41 -29.44 9.68 -16.62
N GLN A 42 -28.69 9.21 -17.62
CA GLN A 42 -29.09 9.29 -19.01
C GLN A 42 -30.40 8.53 -19.28
N LEU A 43 -30.60 7.37 -18.65
CA LEU A 43 -31.84 6.60 -18.83
C LEU A 43 -33.07 7.37 -18.35
N ILE A 44 -32.97 8.04 -17.19
CA ILE A 44 -34.05 8.87 -16.63
C ILE A 44 -34.41 10.02 -17.58
N LEU A 45 -33.39 10.73 -18.09
CA LEU A 45 -33.59 11.84 -19.03
C LEU A 45 -34.25 11.37 -20.33
N ASN A 46 -33.77 10.26 -20.90
CA ASN A 46 -34.30 9.69 -22.13
C ASN A 46 -35.72 9.14 -21.94
N GLN A 47 -36.02 8.56 -20.78
CA GLN A 47 -37.37 8.09 -20.45
C GLN A 47 -38.37 9.25 -20.37
N ALA A 48 -37.98 10.36 -19.74
CA ALA A 48 -38.81 11.56 -19.67
C ALA A 48 -39.07 12.14 -21.06
N ALA A 49 -38.06 12.20 -21.93
CA ALA A 49 -38.20 12.66 -23.31
C ALA A 49 -39.14 11.74 -24.12
N ALA A 50 -38.98 10.42 -24.01
CA ALA A 50 -39.82 9.43 -24.68
C ALA A 50 -41.31 9.52 -24.27
N ALA A 51 -41.59 9.87 -23.02
CA ALA A 51 -42.96 10.09 -22.55
C ALA A 51 -43.65 11.28 -23.22
N THR A 52 -42.88 12.23 -23.77
CA THR A 52 -43.41 13.46 -24.40
C THR A 52 -43.49 13.40 -25.93
N SER A 53 -42.83 12.42 -26.58
CA SER A 53 -42.82 12.29 -28.04
C SER A 53 -42.90 10.82 -28.49
N PRO A 54 -43.93 10.44 -29.27
CA PRO A 54 -44.05 9.10 -29.84
C PRO A 54 -42.89 8.70 -30.76
N GLU A 55 -42.27 9.67 -31.43
CA GLU A 55 -41.10 9.43 -32.31
C GLU A 55 -39.87 9.05 -31.48
N ILE A 56 -39.63 9.76 -30.37
CA ILE A 56 -38.53 9.46 -29.43
C ILE A 56 -38.77 8.10 -28.75
N ALA A 57 -40.01 7.79 -28.39
CA ALA A 57 -40.37 6.52 -27.77
C ALA A 57 -39.96 5.29 -28.59
N GLN A 58 -40.04 5.37 -29.92
CA GLN A 58 -39.60 4.27 -30.80
C GLN A 58 -38.09 4.01 -30.68
N THR A 59 -37.27 5.06 -30.63
CA THR A 59 -35.81 4.95 -30.49
C THR A 59 -35.36 4.60 -29.07
N TYR A 60 -36.12 5.04 -28.06
CA TYR A 60 -35.80 4.84 -26.65
C TYR A 60 -35.77 3.35 -26.26
N GLY A 61 -36.70 2.55 -26.79
CA GLY A 61 -36.74 1.11 -26.48
C GLY A 61 -35.45 0.38 -26.84
N HIS A 62 -34.87 0.69 -28.00
CA HIS A 62 -33.58 0.10 -28.41
C HIS A 62 -32.43 0.58 -27.51
N TYR A 63 -32.36 1.89 -27.23
CA TYR A 63 -31.36 2.48 -26.36
C TYR A 63 -31.39 1.85 -24.95
N ALA A 64 -32.59 1.69 -24.36
CA ALA A 64 -32.76 1.12 -23.03
C ALA A 64 -32.23 -0.33 -22.95
N VAL A 65 -32.49 -1.15 -23.97
CA VAL A 65 -31.95 -2.52 -24.03
C VAL A 65 -30.42 -2.52 -24.09
N THR A 66 -29.82 -1.65 -24.90
CA THR A 66 -28.36 -1.51 -24.96
C THR A 66 -27.76 -1.07 -23.62
N VAL A 67 -28.38 -0.12 -22.93
CA VAL A 67 -27.91 0.37 -21.62
C VAL A 67 -28.02 -0.72 -20.54
N ILE A 68 -29.10 -1.51 -20.54
CA ILE A 68 -29.25 -2.65 -19.62
C ILE A 68 -28.11 -3.64 -19.79
N GLU A 69 -27.79 -3.99 -21.04
CA GLU A 69 -26.72 -4.94 -21.32
C GLU A 69 -25.34 -4.38 -20.95
N ARG A 70 -25.08 -3.10 -21.24
CA ARG A 70 -23.83 -2.43 -20.79
C ARG A 70 -23.70 -2.41 -19.28
N ARG A 71 -24.77 -2.10 -18.55
CA ARG A 71 -24.77 -2.14 -17.07
C ARG A 71 -24.53 -3.55 -16.54
N ARG A 72 -25.04 -4.59 -17.20
CA ARG A 72 -24.76 -5.99 -16.85
C ARG A 72 -23.27 -6.29 -16.97
N VAL A 73 -22.66 -5.92 -18.10
CA VAL A 73 -21.21 -6.09 -18.32
C VAL A 73 -20.39 -5.31 -17.30
N LEU A 74 -20.72 -4.04 -17.05
CA LEU A 74 -20.00 -3.21 -16.07
C LEU A 74 -20.08 -3.77 -14.64
N ARG A 75 -21.22 -4.37 -14.25
CA ARG A 75 -21.33 -5.04 -12.94
C ARG A 75 -20.40 -6.23 -12.83
N GLN A 76 -20.30 -7.04 -13.88
CA GLN A 76 -19.32 -8.14 -13.93
C GLN A 76 -17.89 -7.60 -13.87
N SER A 77 -17.57 -6.54 -14.61
CA SER A 77 -16.24 -5.91 -14.56
C SER A 77 -15.90 -5.32 -13.18
N ILE A 78 -16.89 -4.86 -12.42
CA ILE A 78 -16.72 -4.42 -11.03
C ILE A 78 -16.38 -5.60 -10.12
N GLU A 79 -17.05 -6.74 -10.28
CA GLU A 79 -16.75 -7.96 -9.52
C GLU A 79 -15.32 -8.44 -9.80
N GLU A 80 -14.93 -8.51 -11.07
CA GLU A 80 -13.56 -8.86 -11.48
C GLU A 80 -12.51 -7.87 -10.95
N ALA A 81 -12.79 -6.56 -11.04
CA ALA A 81 -11.91 -5.54 -10.48
C ALA A 81 -11.83 -5.60 -8.95
N GLN A 82 -12.91 -5.98 -8.27
CA GLN A 82 -12.93 -6.17 -6.82
C GLN A 82 -12.04 -7.34 -6.39
N GLU A 83 -12.08 -8.46 -7.11
CA GLU A 83 -11.19 -9.59 -6.87
C GLU A 83 -9.72 -9.18 -7.07
N ALA A 84 -9.43 -8.43 -8.13
CA ALA A 84 -8.08 -7.89 -8.37
C ALA A 84 -7.61 -6.94 -7.26
N VAL A 85 -8.48 -6.04 -6.76
CA VAL A 85 -8.18 -5.16 -5.63
C VAL A 85 -7.86 -5.96 -4.37
N ASN A 86 -8.63 -7.02 -4.09
CA ASN A 86 -8.38 -7.88 -2.93
C ASN A 86 -7.00 -8.55 -3.04
N ALA A 87 -6.68 -9.13 -4.20
CA ALA A 87 -5.37 -9.74 -4.44
C ALA A 87 -4.22 -8.72 -4.32
N ALA A 88 -4.36 -7.52 -4.90
CA ALA A 88 -3.36 -6.46 -4.79
C ALA A 88 -3.19 -5.96 -3.35
N THR A 89 -4.28 -5.94 -2.56
CA THR A 89 -4.23 -5.59 -1.14
C THR A 89 -3.39 -6.59 -0.35
N ASP A 90 -3.56 -7.89 -0.61
CA ASP A 90 -2.74 -8.95 0.00
C ASP A 90 -1.27 -8.82 -0.40
N GLU A 91 -0.97 -8.51 -1.67
CA GLU A 91 0.40 -8.26 -2.13
C GLU A 91 1.05 -7.05 -1.43
N VAL A 92 0.31 -5.95 -1.26
CA VAL A 92 0.78 -4.79 -0.47
C VAL A 92 1.06 -5.20 0.97
N HIS A 93 0.20 -6.01 1.57
CA HIS A 93 0.39 -6.50 2.93
C HIS A 93 1.68 -7.34 3.05
N HIS A 94 1.90 -8.27 2.12
CA HIS A 94 3.12 -9.08 2.08
C HIS A 94 4.38 -8.23 1.88
N ALA A 95 4.36 -7.27 0.95
CA ALA A 95 5.50 -6.36 0.73
C ALA A 95 5.81 -5.54 1.99
N TYR A 96 4.78 -5.07 2.70
CA TYR A 96 4.94 -4.35 3.95
C TYR A 96 5.57 -5.20 5.05
N GLN A 97 5.15 -6.47 5.18
CA GLN A 97 5.73 -7.41 6.14
C GLN A 97 7.23 -7.63 5.89
N GLU A 98 7.65 -7.75 4.62
CA GLU A 98 9.07 -7.90 4.29
C GLU A 98 9.89 -6.66 4.64
N VAL A 99 9.38 -5.44 4.38
CA VAL A 99 10.04 -4.20 4.86
C VAL A 99 10.22 -4.24 6.37
N LYS A 100 9.15 -4.54 7.12
CA LYS A 100 9.18 -4.55 8.60
C LYS A 100 10.13 -5.58 9.18
N LYS A 101 10.25 -6.73 8.53
CA LYS A 101 11.21 -7.79 8.89
C LYS A 101 12.66 -7.27 8.84
N TYR A 102 13.05 -6.60 7.75
CA TYR A 102 14.40 -6.06 7.63
C TYR A 102 14.66 -4.87 8.56
N GLU A 103 13.65 -4.02 8.79
CA GLU A 103 13.73 -2.93 9.78
C GLU A 103 13.99 -3.48 11.19
N THR A 104 13.23 -4.50 11.60
CA THR A 104 13.40 -5.17 12.90
C THR A 104 14.78 -5.81 13.02
N ALA A 105 15.28 -6.42 11.95
CA ALA A 105 16.61 -7.01 11.92
C ALA A 105 17.71 -5.94 12.07
N LEU A 106 17.55 -4.78 11.41
CA LEU A 106 18.48 -3.65 11.52
C LEU A 106 18.47 -3.06 12.93
N GLU A 107 17.30 -2.87 13.53
CA GLU A 107 17.17 -2.36 14.91
C GLU A 107 17.90 -3.27 15.90
N ARG A 108 17.65 -4.59 15.84
CA ARG A 108 18.36 -5.58 16.67
C ARG A 108 19.88 -5.57 16.43
N ALA A 109 20.32 -5.35 15.20
CA ALA A 109 21.75 -5.25 14.88
C ALA A 109 22.39 -3.99 15.50
N LYS A 110 21.71 -2.84 15.42
CA LYS A 110 22.14 -1.59 16.04
C LYS A 110 22.19 -1.70 17.57
N GLU A 111 21.20 -2.35 18.18
CA GLU A 111 21.16 -2.57 19.62
C GLU A 111 22.35 -3.44 20.09
N ARG A 112 22.66 -4.53 19.37
CA ARG A 112 23.83 -5.36 19.67
C ARG A 112 25.14 -4.59 19.56
N GLN A 113 25.28 -3.76 18.52
CA GLN A 113 26.47 -2.94 18.33
C GLN A 113 26.64 -1.94 19.48
N ARG A 114 25.57 -1.22 19.85
CA ARG A 114 25.60 -0.28 20.98
C ARG A 114 26.00 -0.96 22.28
N LYS A 115 25.45 -2.14 22.57
CA LYS A 115 25.80 -2.90 23.78
C LYS A 115 27.27 -3.30 23.80
N GLU A 116 27.86 -3.64 22.66
CA GLU A 116 29.30 -3.95 22.60
C GLU A 116 30.15 -2.69 22.76
N GLU A 117 29.77 -1.58 22.13
CA GLU A 117 30.44 -0.28 22.29
C GLU A 117 30.40 0.19 23.76
N ASP A 118 29.25 0.10 24.42
CA ASP A 118 29.08 0.43 25.84
C ASP A 118 29.94 -0.50 26.72
N ARG A 119 30.01 -1.80 26.39
CA ARG A 119 30.84 -2.77 27.12
C ARG A 119 32.33 -2.44 27.00
N VAL A 120 32.81 -2.14 25.80
CA VAL A 120 34.21 -1.77 25.55
C VAL A 120 34.54 -0.46 26.28
N ALA A 121 33.69 0.56 26.18
CA ALA A 121 33.88 1.82 26.88
C ALA A 121 33.92 1.66 28.41
N GLN A 122 33.09 0.79 28.97
CA GLN A 122 33.11 0.49 30.41
C GLN A 122 34.42 -0.16 30.84
N ILE A 123 34.93 -1.12 30.07
CA ILE A 123 36.23 -1.78 30.35
C ILE A 123 37.37 -0.74 30.34
N GLU A 124 37.40 0.16 29.36
CA GLU A 124 38.41 1.22 29.29
C GLU A 124 38.33 2.18 30.49
N LEU A 125 37.13 2.58 30.90
CA LEU A 125 36.91 3.42 32.08
C LEU A 125 37.37 2.74 33.38
N ASP A 126 37.06 1.45 33.53
CA ASP A 126 37.48 0.66 34.68
C ASP A 126 39.02 0.53 34.75
N GLU A 127 39.68 0.29 33.60
CA GLU A 127 41.14 0.27 33.51
C GLU A 127 41.77 1.62 33.87
N MET A 128 41.22 2.74 33.40
CA MET A 128 41.67 4.08 33.77
C MET A 128 41.51 4.33 35.27
N GLY A 129 40.38 3.92 35.86
CA GLY A 129 40.13 4.01 37.29
C GLY A 129 41.15 3.23 38.13
N LEU A 130 41.45 1.99 37.73
CA LEU A 130 42.46 1.17 38.38
C LEU A 130 43.86 1.78 38.28
N ASN A 131 44.23 2.31 37.11
CA ASN A 131 45.52 2.95 36.89
C ASN A 131 45.67 4.24 37.71
N MET A 132 44.62 5.06 37.80
CA MET A 132 44.57 6.24 38.67
C MET A 132 44.70 5.86 40.15
N PHE A 133 43.97 4.84 40.60
CA PHE A 133 44.08 4.35 41.98
C PHE A 133 45.49 3.87 42.32
N ARG A 134 46.14 3.10 41.42
CA ARG A 134 47.54 2.67 41.61
C ARG A 134 48.52 3.83 41.67
N ARG A 135 48.30 4.89 40.89
CA ARG A 135 49.15 6.10 40.91
C ARG A 135 48.99 6.92 42.18
N ASN A 136 47.77 7.02 42.71
CA ASN A 136 47.47 7.78 43.92
C ASN A 136 47.74 6.99 45.22
N ASN A 137 47.94 5.69 45.11
CA ASN A 137 48.29 4.82 46.23
C ASN A 137 49.61 4.10 45.95
N PRO A 138 50.73 4.84 45.80
CA PRO A 138 52.05 4.22 45.77
C PRO A 138 52.26 3.60 47.15
N GLN A 139 52.22 2.27 47.24
CA GLN A 139 52.60 1.61 48.48
C GLN A 139 54.04 2.00 48.83
N ASN A 140 54.25 2.32 50.11
CA ASN A 140 55.55 2.55 50.76
C ASN A 140 56.62 1.52 50.36
#